data_AF-A0A1J3EXA1-F1
#
_entry.id   AF-A0A1J3EXA1-F1
#
_cell.length_a   1.000
_cell.length_b   1.000
_cell.length_c   1.000
_cell.angle_alpha   90.00
_cell.angle_beta   90.00
_cell.angle_gamma   90.00
#
_symmetry.space_group_name_H-M   'P 1'
#
loop_
_entity.id
_entity.type
_entity.pdbx_description
1 polymer ?
#
loop_
_entity_poly.entity_id
_entity_poly.type
_entity_poly.pdbx_seq_one_letter_code
_entity_poly.pdbx_strand_id
1 'polypeptide(L)'
;RKKERVDQNSASNASSLYFPEWIYKDLEKEDSGRLITNDGISNEEDETLKKMTLVGLWCIQSSPSNRPPMNRVVEMMEGSLEALEVP
;
A
#
# COMPACT_ATOMS: atom_id res chain seq x y z
N ARG A 1 -27.42 5.77 37.82
CA ARG A 1 -26.90 6.83 36.92
C ARG A 1 -26.43 6.14 35.64
N LYS A 2 -26.92 6.60 34.48
CA LYS A 2 -26.52 6.12 33.14
C LYS A 2 -25.11 6.63 32.80
N LYS A 3 -24.56 6.07 31.70
CA LYS A 3 -23.43 6.54 30.87
C LYS A 3 -22.10 5.88 31.27
N GLU A 4 -21.36 5.21 30.38
CA GLU A 4 -21.20 5.45 28.95
C GLU A 4 -20.72 4.17 28.23
N ARG A 5 -21.34 3.84 27.09
CA ARG A 5 -20.78 2.87 26.14
C ARG A 5 -19.60 3.56 25.47
N VAL A 6 -18.40 3.04 25.69
CA VAL A 6 -17.25 3.39 24.87
C VAL A 6 -17.33 2.47 23.64
N ASP A 7 -17.89 2.99 22.56
CA ASP A 7 -17.72 2.40 21.22
C ASP A 7 -16.26 2.58 20.81
N GLN A 8 -15.43 1.58 21.13
CA GLN A 8 -14.08 1.42 20.59
C GLN A 8 -14.12 0.46 19.40
N ASN A 9 -14.88 0.82 18.36
CA ASN A 9 -14.85 0.14 17.07
C ASN A 9 -14.26 1.07 16.01
N SER A 10 -12.94 1.23 16.02
CA SER A 10 -12.20 1.67 14.82
C SER A 10 -10.74 1.24 14.78
N ALA A 11 -10.16 0.71 15.87
CA ALA A 11 -8.77 0.24 15.91
C ALA A 11 -8.62 -1.30 15.87
N SER A 12 -9.72 -2.06 15.99
CA SER A 12 -9.66 -3.51 16.23
C SER A 12 -9.34 -4.36 15.00
N ASN A 13 -9.48 -3.83 13.78
CA ASN A 13 -9.33 -4.65 12.56
C ASN A 13 -7.97 -4.52 11.87
N ALA A 14 -7.16 -3.50 12.18
CA ALA A 14 -5.86 -3.33 11.52
C ALA A 14 -4.78 -4.29 12.06
N SER A 15 -4.79 -4.59 13.37
CA SER A 15 -3.77 -5.47 13.97
C SER A 15 -3.90 -6.94 13.56
N SER A 16 -5.04 -7.32 12.97
CA SER A 16 -5.32 -8.68 12.51
C SER A 16 -5.18 -8.86 11.00
N LEU A 17 -4.89 -7.79 10.24
CA LEU A 17 -4.74 -7.88 8.77
C LEU A 17 -3.33 -8.39 8.42
N TYR A 18 -3.28 -9.32 7.47
CA TYR A 18 -2.03 -9.77 6.87
C TYR A 18 -1.32 -8.56 6.21
N PHE A 19 -0.01 -8.44 6.39
CA PHE A 19 0.75 -7.24 6.05
C PHE A 19 0.52 -6.75 4.59
N PRO A 20 0.56 -7.60 3.56
CA PRO A 20 0.18 -7.23 2.19
C PRO A 20 -1.25 -6.68 2.06
N GLU A 21 -2.24 -7.32 2.68
CA GLU A 21 -3.64 -6.84 2.63
C GLU A 21 -3.82 -5.47 3.27
N TRP A 22 -3.08 -5.20 4.35
CA TRP A 22 -3.11 -3.90 5.00
C TRP A 22 -2.54 -2.81 4.09
N ILE A 23 -1.43 -3.09 3.39
CA ILE A 23 -0.82 -2.14 2.45
C ILE A 23 -1.76 -1.85 1.28
N TYR A 24 -2.40 -2.86 0.68
CA TYR A 24 -3.32 -2.64 -0.43
C TYR A 24 -4.51 -1.76 -0.02
N LYS A 25 -5.08 -1.99 1.17
CA LYS A 25 -6.15 -1.16 1.71
C LYS A 25 -5.72 0.26 2.07
N ASP A 26 -4.43 0.48 2.32
CA ASP A 26 -3.88 1.82 2.53
C ASP A 26 -3.69 2.53 1.18
N LEU A 27 -3.17 1.82 0.16
CA LEU A 27 -2.98 2.32 -1.20
C LEU A 27 -4.31 2.67 -1.92
N GLU A 28 -5.38 1.89 -1.70
CA GLU A 28 -6.70 2.12 -2.31
C GLU A 28 -7.44 3.32 -1.72
N LYS A 29 -7.13 3.70 -0.48
CA LYS A 29 -7.77 4.86 0.13
C LYS A 29 -7.10 6.11 -0.40
N GLU A 30 -7.84 6.84 -1.23
CA GLU A 30 -7.46 8.12 -1.83
C GLU A 30 -6.95 9.17 -0.81
N ASP A 31 -7.33 9.01 0.47
CA ASP A 31 -6.94 9.87 1.61
C ASP A 31 -5.89 9.23 2.56
N SER A 32 -5.49 7.98 2.33
CA SER A 32 -4.58 7.24 3.23
C SER A 32 -3.19 7.04 2.65
N GLY A 33 -2.59 8.12 2.17
CA GLY A 33 -1.14 8.24 2.23
C GLY A 33 -0.63 8.28 3.67
N ARG A 34 -1.27 7.72 4.70
CA ARG A 34 -0.85 7.96 6.09
C ARG A 34 0.54 7.39 6.40
N LEU A 35 1.02 6.42 5.59
CA LEU A 35 2.41 5.96 5.58
C LEU A 35 3.35 6.86 4.75
N ILE A 36 2.83 7.58 3.75
CA ILE A 36 3.57 8.31 2.70
C ILE A 36 3.45 9.85 2.85
N THR A 37 2.25 10.41 2.97
CA THR A 37 1.86 11.83 3.01
C THR A 37 1.92 12.52 4.38
N ASN A 38 2.40 11.86 5.43
CA ASN A 38 2.50 12.49 6.76
C ASN A 38 3.41 13.74 6.78
N ASP A 39 4.18 14.01 5.72
CA ASP A 39 5.18 15.09 5.67
C ASP A 39 5.01 16.12 4.53
N GLY A 40 3.80 16.28 3.95
CA GLY A 40 3.56 17.35 2.98
C GLY A 40 4.26 17.15 1.62
N ILE A 41 4.27 15.90 1.17
CA ILE A 41 4.91 15.43 -0.06
C ILE A 41 4.14 15.92 -1.31
N SER A 42 4.88 16.27 -2.39
CA SER A 42 4.31 16.67 -3.68
C SER A 42 3.53 15.51 -4.34
N ASN A 43 2.57 15.82 -5.22
CA ASN A 43 1.79 14.80 -5.94
C ASN A 43 2.70 13.83 -6.74
N GLU A 44 3.78 14.33 -7.35
CA GLU A 44 4.75 13.51 -8.10
C GLU A 44 5.54 12.54 -7.20
N GLU A 45 5.88 12.98 -6.00
CA GLU A 45 6.58 12.16 -5.01
C GLU A 45 5.65 11.09 -4.43
N ASP A 46 4.36 11.40 -4.22
CA ASP A 46 3.33 10.44 -3.83
C ASP A 46 3.14 9.34 -4.89
N GLU A 47 3.10 9.70 -6.18
CA GLU A 47 3.02 8.74 -7.29
C GLU A 47 4.25 7.81 -7.30
N THR A 48 5.44 8.37 -7.12
CA THR A 48 6.70 7.60 -7.07
C THR A 48 6.70 6.61 -5.92
N LEU A 49 6.25 7.03 -4.73
CA LEU A 49 6.21 6.17 -3.55
C LEU A 49 5.17 5.06 -3.68
N LYS A 50 4.00 5.35 -4.27
CA LYS A 50 2.99 4.33 -4.62
C LYS A 50 3.55 3.31 -5.60
N LYS A 51 4.25 3.77 -6.64
CA LYS A 51 4.91 2.91 -7.63
C LYS A 51 5.96 2.00 -7.00
N MET A 52 6.85 2.56 -6.18
CA MET A 52 7.86 1.78 -5.44
C MET A 52 7.22 0.74 -4.52
N THR A 53 6.11 1.09 -3.87
CA THR A 53 5.38 0.18 -2.99
C THR A 53 4.79 -0.99 -3.77
N LEU A 54 4.08 -0.74 -4.87
CA LEU A 54 3.52 -1.80 -5.72
C LEU A 54 4.60 -2.72 -6.30
N VAL A 55 5.68 -2.15 -6.83
CA VAL A 55 6.83 -2.92 -7.34
C VAL A 55 7.48 -3.75 -6.24
N GLY A 56 7.61 -3.19 -5.03
CA GLY A 56 8.08 -3.90 -3.85
C GLY A 56 7.21 -5.10 -3.50
N LEU A 57 5.88 -4.93 -3.52
CA LEU A 57 4.91 -6.00 -3.24
C LEU A 57 4.98 -7.14 -4.27
N TRP A 58 5.23 -6.83 -5.55
CA TRP A 58 5.52 -7.84 -6.58
C TRP A 58 6.82 -8.61 -6.27
N CYS A 59 7.86 -7.93 -5.79
CA CYS A 59 9.16 -8.54 -5.50
C CYS A 59 9.16 -9.46 -4.28
N ILE A 60 8.35 -9.16 -3.25
CA ILE A 60 8.34 -9.92 -1.99
C ILE A 60 7.30 -11.05 -1.95
N GLN A 61 6.66 -11.37 -3.08
CA GLN A 61 5.65 -12.43 -3.18
C GLN A 61 6.12 -13.74 -2.54
N SER A 62 5.23 -14.37 -1.77
CA SER A 62 5.49 -15.62 -1.04
C SER A 62 5.90 -16.75 -1.98
N SER A 63 5.28 -16.84 -3.15
CA SER A 63 5.66 -17.76 -4.21
C SER A 63 6.80 -17.16 -5.06
N PRO A 64 7.97 -17.81 -5.14
CA PRO A 64 9.07 -17.33 -5.98
C PRO A 64 8.70 -17.19 -7.46
N SER A 65 7.80 -18.07 -7.96
CA SER A 65 7.36 -18.06 -9.35
C SER A 65 6.51 -16.84 -9.72
N ASN A 66 5.96 -16.13 -8.73
CA ASN A 66 5.15 -14.92 -8.94
C ASN A 66 5.99 -13.65 -8.93
N ARG A 67 7.27 -13.73 -8.56
CA ARG A 67 8.15 -12.56 -8.51
C ARG A 67 8.56 -12.18 -9.93
N PRO A 68 8.48 -10.90 -10.31
CA PRO A 68 8.92 -10.47 -11.62
C PRO A 68 10.45 -10.60 -11.76
N PRO A 69 10.96 -10.91 -12.97
CA PRO A 69 12.39 -10.82 -13.24
C PRO A 69 12.85 -9.35 -13.22
N MET A 70 14.16 -9.12 -13.01
CA MET A 70 14.68 -7.77 -12.81
C MET A 70 14.44 -6.83 -14.01
N ASN A 71 14.46 -7.34 -15.24
CA ASN A 71 14.12 -6.51 -16.42
C ASN A 71 12.68 -5.99 -16.33
N ARG A 72 11.74 -6.83 -15.88
CA ARG A 72 10.34 -6.43 -15.69
C ARG A 72 10.20 -5.43 -14.54
N VAL A 73 10.97 -5.59 -13.47
CA VAL A 73 11.02 -4.62 -12.36
C VAL A 73 11.46 -3.23 -12.87
N VAL A 74 12.47 -3.16 -13.73
CA VAL A 74 12.91 -1.90 -14.34
C VAL A 74 11.82 -1.30 -15.21
N GLU A 75 11.19 -2.11 -16.09
CA GLU A 75 10.06 -1.65 -16.91
C GLU A 75 8.90 -1.09 -16.07
N MET A 76 8.59 -1.72 -14.93
CA MET A 76 7.54 -1.26 -14.01
C MET A 76 7.90 0.06 -13.32
N MET A 77 9.18 0.28 -13.02
CA MET A 77 9.67 1.51 -12.40
C MET A 77 9.71 2.69 -13.37
N GLU A 78 10.08 2.44 -14.63
CA GLU A 78 10.14 3.44 -15.69
C GLU A 78 8.76 3.73 -16.31
N GLY A 79 7.81 2.81 -16.17
CA GLY A 79 6.43 2.92 -16.68
C GLY A 79 5.51 3.81 -15.83
N SER A 80 4.25 3.93 -16.26
CA SER A 80 3.22 4.69 -15.54
C SER A 80 2.59 3.87 -14.41
N LEU A 81 2.09 4.53 -13.36
CA LEU A 81 1.47 3.86 -12.22
C LEU A 81 0.18 3.11 -12.63
N GLU A 82 -0.58 3.65 -13.58
CA GLU A 82 -1.84 3.08 -14.07
C GLU A 82 -1.64 1.78 -14.85
N ALA A 83 -0.42 1.52 -15.33
CA ALA A 83 -0.06 0.28 -16.01
C ALA A 83 0.29 -0.85 -15.01
N LEU A 84 0.38 -0.56 -13.71
CA LEU A 84 0.71 -1.54 -12.69
C LEU A 84 -0.57 -2.14 -12.09
N GLU A 85 -0.63 -3.47 -12.12
CA GLU A 85 -1.67 -4.24 -11.43
C GLU A 85 -1.22 -4.61 -10.02
N VAL A 86 -2.20 -4.87 -9.15
CA VAL A 86 -1.98 -5.33 -7.79
C VAL A 86 -1.55 -6.81 -7.81
N PRO A 87 -0.41 -7.18 -7.20
CA PRO A 87 0.07 -8.56 -7.14
C PRO A 87 -0.72 -9.49 -6.22
#